data_AF-R7KA09-F1
#
_entry.id   AF-R7KA09-F1
#
_cell.length_a   1.000
_cell.length_b   1.000
_cell.length_c   1.000
_cell.angle_alpha   90.00
_cell.angle_beta   90.00
_cell.angle_gamma   90.00
#
_symmetry.space_group_name_H-M   'P 1'
#
loop_
_entity.id
_entity.type
_entity.pdbx_description
1 polymer ?
#
loop_
_entity_poly.entity_id
_entity_poly.type
_entity_poly.pdbx_seq_one_letter_code
_entity_poly.pdbx_strand_id
1 'polypeptide(L)'
;MESAKYLELSDKKQKLSYALAVVAGLLVGFANGFFGAGGGMLAVPALTFILGLPEKKAHATALLIILPLSIISSIIYSRSITLGAEFIPVLIGVLIGGIVGAVLLKKLSTPSIILSFYFLMAFAGLQMVLR
;
A
#
# COMPACT_ATOMS: atom_id res chain seq x y z
N MET A 1 43.59 0.09 -10.13
CA MET A 1 42.71 0.30 -11.31
C MET A 1 41.38 -0.44 -11.17
N GLU A 2 41.38 -1.68 -10.67
CA GLU A 2 40.17 -2.49 -10.42
C GLU A 2 39.19 -1.87 -9.40
N SER A 3 39.67 -1.35 -8.27
CA SER A 3 38.84 -0.78 -7.19
C SER A 3 38.07 0.49 -7.58
N ALA A 4 38.61 1.30 -8.51
CA ALA A 4 37.92 2.47 -9.04
C ALA A 4 36.76 2.07 -9.97
N LYS A 5 36.95 0.98 -10.74
CA LYS A 5 35.93 0.39 -11.61
C LYS A 5 34.77 -0.21 -10.82
N TYR A 6 35.02 -0.78 -9.64
CA TYR A 6 33.96 -1.26 -8.73
C TYR A 6 33.15 -0.11 -8.12
N LEU A 7 33.79 1.01 -7.77
CA LEU A 7 33.09 2.19 -7.28
C LEU A 7 32.23 2.84 -8.39
N GLU A 8 32.73 2.93 -9.62
CA GLU A 8 31.95 3.42 -10.76
C GLU A 8 30.78 2.48 -11.14
N LEU A 9 30.97 1.16 -11.07
CA LEU A 9 29.90 0.19 -11.30
C LEU A 9 28.83 0.25 -10.20
N SER A 10 29.21 0.45 -8.94
CA SER A 10 28.27 0.62 -7.82
C SER A 10 27.49 1.93 -7.96
N ASP A 11 28.15 3.02 -8.31
CA ASP A 11 27.53 4.34 -8.50
C ASP A 11 26.54 4.34 -9.68
N LYS A 12 26.91 3.70 -10.80
CA LYS A 12 26.06 3.55 -11.98
C LYS A 12 24.85 2.64 -11.70
N LYS A 13 25.03 1.54 -10.97
CA LYS A 13 23.94 0.63 -10.57
C LYS A 13 22.98 1.29 -9.59
N GLN A 14 23.51 2.13 -8.70
CA GLN A 14 22.73 2.91 -7.75
C GLN A 14 21.94 4.04 -8.43
N LYS A 15 22.55 4.77 -9.36
CA LYS A 15 21.83 5.76 -10.21
C LYS A 15 20.75 5.10 -11.08
N LEU A 16 21.01 3.91 -11.64
CA LEU A 16 19.99 3.14 -12.36
C LEU A 16 18.83 2.72 -11.46
N SER A 17 19.11 2.31 -10.22
CA SER A 17 18.10 1.96 -9.23
C SER A 17 17.23 3.16 -8.83
N TYR A 18 17.83 4.33 -8.63
CA TYR A 18 17.08 5.56 -8.36
C TYR A 18 16.23 6.00 -9.56
N ALA A 19 16.77 5.94 -10.77
CA ALA A 19 16.01 6.24 -11.99
C ALA A 19 14.82 5.28 -12.14
N LEU A 20 15.02 3.99 -11.89
CA LEU A 20 13.95 2.99 -11.92
C LEU A 20 12.89 3.23 -10.83
N ALA A 21 13.31 3.63 -9.63
CA ALA A 21 12.42 3.98 -8.54
C ALA A 21 11.58 5.23 -8.84
N VAL A 22 12.15 6.23 -9.52
CA VAL A 22 11.43 7.44 -9.95
C VAL A 22 10.38 7.10 -11.01
N VAL A 23 10.75 6.30 -12.02
CA VAL A 23 9.82 5.86 -13.06
C VAL A 23 8.72 4.98 -12.49
N ALA A 24 9.06 4.02 -11.63
CA ALA A 24 8.09 3.19 -10.93
C ALA A 24 7.16 4.02 -10.04
N GLY A 25 7.70 5.00 -9.30
CA GLY A 25 6.93 5.92 -8.48
C GLY A 25 5.95 6.78 -9.30
N LEU A 26 6.37 7.26 -10.46
CA LEU A 26 5.52 8.01 -11.40
C LEU A 26 4.40 7.13 -11.97
N LEU A 27 4.71 5.91 -12.41
CA LEU A 27 3.72 4.97 -12.95
C LEU A 27 2.71 4.55 -11.87
N VAL A 28 3.19 4.23 -10.67
CA VAL A 28 2.33 3.89 -9.53
C VAL A 28 1.48 5.09 -9.12
N GLY A 29 2.05 6.31 -9.11
CA GLY A 29 1.31 7.54 -8.81
C GLY A 29 0.23 7.85 -9.84
N PHE A 30 0.54 7.70 -11.12
CA PHE A 30 -0.42 7.87 -12.21
C PHE A 30 -1.55 6.84 -12.13
N ALA A 31 -1.20 5.56 -12.04
CA ALA A 31 -2.18 4.48 -11.90
C ALA A 31 -3.03 4.67 -10.63
N ASN A 32 -2.42 5.09 -9.52
CA ASN A 32 -3.15 5.37 -8.30
C ASN A 32 -4.15 6.54 -8.44
N GLY A 33 -3.73 7.64 -9.09
CA GLY A 33 -4.61 8.76 -9.39
C GLY A 33 -5.76 8.36 -10.32
N PHE A 34 -5.50 7.44 -11.26
CA PHE A 34 -6.49 6.93 -12.20
C PHE A 34 -7.51 6.01 -11.55
N PHE A 35 -7.08 5.05 -10.72
CA PHE A 35 -7.96 4.10 -10.05
C PHE A 35 -8.65 4.69 -8.81
N GLY A 36 -8.18 5.81 -8.26
CA GLY A 36 -8.74 6.43 -7.05
C GLY A 36 -8.63 5.55 -5.79
N ALA A 37 -7.82 4.49 -5.82
CA ALA A 37 -7.81 3.43 -4.81
C ALA A 37 -6.95 3.72 -3.56
N GLY A 38 -6.37 4.92 -3.44
CA GLY A 38 -5.65 5.34 -2.21
C GLY A 38 -4.23 4.78 -2.05
N GLY A 39 -3.60 4.28 -3.11
CA GLY A 39 -2.13 4.12 -3.23
C GLY A 39 -1.58 2.75 -2.84
N GLY A 40 -2.22 2.05 -1.92
CA GLY A 40 -1.64 0.85 -1.30
C GLY A 40 -1.54 -0.39 -2.19
N MET A 41 -2.50 -0.59 -3.09
CA MET A 41 -2.58 -1.80 -3.91
C MET A 41 -1.38 -1.97 -4.85
N LEU A 42 -0.86 -0.86 -5.39
CA LEU A 42 0.26 -0.86 -6.34
C LEU A 42 1.59 -0.49 -5.68
N ALA A 43 1.58 0.31 -4.62
CA ALA A 43 2.82 0.73 -3.95
C ALA A 43 3.59 -0.45 -3.33
N VAL A 44 2.87 -1.37 -2.65
CA VAL A 44 3.50 -2.54 -2.02
C VAL A 44 4.22 -3.44 -3.05
N PRO A 45 3.57 -3.95 -4.12
CA PRO A 45 4.25 -4.79 -5.10
C PRO A 45 5.36 -4.04 -5.85
N ALA A 46 5.23 -2.73 -6.07
CA ALA A 46 6.32 -1.94 -6.64
C ALA A 46 7.54 -1.91 -5.71
N LEU A 47 7.34 -1.70 -4.41
CA LEU A 47 8.43 -1.70 -3.42
C LEU A 47 9.07 -3.09 -3.25
N THR A 48 8.30 -4.18 -3.30
CA THR A 48 8.84 -5.54 -3.17
C THR A 48 9.50 -6.05 -4.45
N PHE A 49 8.82 -5.97 -5.60
CA PHE A 49 9.32 -6.57 -6.84
C PHE A 49 10.31 -5.68 -7.61
N ILE A 50 10.16 -4.35 -7.54
CA ILE A 50 11.04 -3.43 -8.29
C ILE A 50 12.23 -3.00 -7.43
N LEU A 51 12.00 -2.66 -6.16
CA LEU A 51 13.05 -2.20 -5.26
C LEU A 51 13.66 -3.33 -4.40
N GLY A 52 13.10 -4.54 -4.41
CA GLY A 52 13.64 -5.68 -3.68
C GLY A 52 13.58 -5.53 -2.16
N LEU A 53 12.71 -4.66 -1.63
CA LEU A 53 12.58 -4.46 -0.19
C LEU A 53 11.92 -5.69 0.46
N PRO A 54 12.37 -6.10 1.66
CA PRO A 54 11.70 -7.16 2.40
C PRO A 54 10.26 -6.75 2.69
N GLU A 55 9.31 -7.68 2.56
CA GLU A 55 7.86 -7.40 2.56
C GLU A 55 7.41 -6.53 3.74
N LYS A 56 7.93 -6.81 4.94
CA LYS A 56 7.62 -6.03 6.15
C LYS A 56 8.05 -4.56 6.03
N LYS A 57 9.20 -4.27 5.41
CA LYS A 57 9.64 -2.89 5.15
C LYS A 57 8.85 -2.27 4.01
N ALA A 58 8.58 -3.02 2.94
CA ALA A 58 7.78 -2.53 1.82
C ALA A 58 6.39 -2.07 2.26
N HIS A 59 5.69 -2.85 3.10
CA HIS A 59 4.40 -2.45 3.68
C HIS A 59 4.49 -1.18 4.53
N ALA A 60 5.50 -1.06 5.40
CA ALA A 60 5.69 0.12 6.23
C ALA A 60 5.98 1.38 5.38
N THR A 61 6.84 1.26 4.37
CA THR A 61 7.15 2.34 3.44
C THR A 61 5.93 2.74 2.59
N ALA A 62 5.15 1.77 2.13
CA ALA A 62 3.91 2.04 1.40
C ALA A 62 2.92 2.84 2.26
N LEU A 63 2.71 2.46 3.52
CA LEU A 63 1.84 3.22 4.44
C LEU A 63 2.34 4.66 4.65
N LEU A 64 3.66 4.84 4.74
CA LEU A 64 4.26 6.17 4.89
C LEU A 64 4.04 7.03 3.64
N ILE A 65 4.09 6.45 2.45
CA ILE A 65 3.79 7.13 1.19
C ILE A 65 2.30 7.46 1.10
N ILE A 66 1.42 6.53 1.47
CA ILE A 66 -0.04 6.70 1.38
C ILE A 66 -0.55 7.78 2.32
N LEU A 67 0.04 7.92 3.51
CA LEU A 67 -0.41 8.88 4.54
C LEU A 67 -0.54 10.33 4.03
N PRO A 68 0.48 10.98 3.45
CA PRO A 68 0.35 12.32 2.88
C PRO A 68 -0.62 12.37 1.71
N LEU A 69 -0.67 11.34 0.84
CA LEU A 69 -1.63 11.27 -0.26
C LEU A 69 -3.07 11.29 0.26
N SER A 70 -3.37 10.51 1.30
CA SER A 70 -4.68 10.46 1.93
C SER A 70 -5.07 11.78 2.59
N ILE A 71 -4.12 12.48 3.23
CA ILE A 71 -4.37 13.81 3.81
C ILE A 71 -4.75 14.80 2.71
N ILE A 72 -3.95 14.88 1.64
CA ILE A 72 -4.20 15.79 0.52
C ILE A 72 -5.54 15.46 -0.13
N SER A 73 -5.80 14.18 -0.40
CA SER A 73 -7.05 13.72 -1.00
C SER A 73 -8.25 14.06 -0.13
N SER A 74 -8.16 13.85 1.19
CA SER A 74 -9.20 14.21 2.15
C SER A 74 -9.50 15.72 2.14
N ILE A 75 -8.47 16.56 2.07
CA ILE A 75 -8.66 18.03 1.98
C ILE A 75 -9.38 18.40 0.68
N ILE A 76 -8.98 17.82 -0.45
CA ILE A 76 -9.59 18.10 -1.76
C ILE A 76 -11.05 17.63 -1.78
N TYR A 77 -11.32 16.41 -1.30
CA TYR A 77 -12.67 15.83 -1.29
C TYR A 77 -13.60 16.51 -0.28
N SER A 78 -13.11 16.93 0.89
CA SER A 78 -13.95 17.59 1.89
C SER A 78 -14.55 18.92 1.42
N ARG A 79 -13.95 19.56 0.41
CA ARG A 79 -14.47 20.79 -0.20
C ARG A 79 -15.52 20.56 -1.28
N SER A 80 -15.58 19.35 -1.85
CA SER A 80 -16.43 19.02 -3.00
C SER A 80 -17.60 18.10 -2.65
N ILE A 81 -17.61 17.51 -1.46
CA ILE A 81 -18.62 16.55 -1.04
C ILE A 81 -19.34 16.97 0.23
N THR A 82 -20.66 16.80 0.22
CA THR A 82 -21.50 16.87 1.41
C THR A 82 -21.49 15.51 2.09
N LEU A 83 -21.00 15.45 3.32
CA LEU A 83 -20.95 14.22 4.10
C LEU A 83 -22.36 13.88 4.61
N GLY A 84 -22.88 12.71 4.24
CA GLY A 84 -24.13 12.20 4.79
C GLY A 84 -24.00 11.75 6.24
N ALA A 85 -25.12 11.49 6.92
CA ALA A 85 -25.16 11.02 8.31
C ALA A 85 -24.40 9.70 8.53
N GLU A 86 -24.17 8.95 7.45
CA GLU A 86 -23.49 7.65 7.42
C GLU A 86 -21.96 7.78 7.55
N PHE A 87 -21.41 8.97 7.36
CA PHE A 87 -19.97 9.22 7.46
C PHE A 87 -19.43 8.91 8.86
N ILE A 88 -20.12 9.35 9.90
CA ILE A 88 -19.70 9.19 11.30
C ILE A 88 -19.61 7.71 11.72
N PRO A 89 -20.65 6.87 11.53
CA PRO A 89 -20.56 5.46 11.90
C PRO A 89 -19.50 4.71 11.08
N VAL A 90 -19.34 5.02 9.79
CA VAL A 90 -18.29 4.42 8.95
C VAL A 90 -16.90 4.82 9.45
N LEU A 91 -16.67 6.10 9.75
CA LEU A 91 -15.39 6.59 10.26
C LEU A 91 -15.00 5.87 11.56
N ILE A 92 -15.94 5.74 12.49
CA ILE A 92 -15.72 5.04 13.76
C ILE A 92 -15.41 3.56 13.50
N GLY A 93 -16.18 2.91 12.62
CA GLY A 93 -15.97 1.51 12.26
C GLY A 93 -14.59 1.26 11.64
N VAL A 94 -14.14 2.13 10.74
CA VAL A 94 -12.81 2.04 10.11
C VAL A 94 -11.70 2.26 11.13
N LEU A 95 -11.82 3.25 12.02
CA LEU A 95 -10.82 3.52 13.06
C LEU A 95 -10.70 2.37 14.05
N ILE A 96 -11.83 1.92 14.60
CA ILE A 96 -11.84 0.82 15.57
C ILE A 96 -11.38 -0.47 14.91
N GLY A 97 -11.92 -0.81 13.73
CA GLY A 97 -11.54 -2.01 12.98
C GLY A 97 -10.06 -2.02 12.61
N GLY A 98 -9.51 -0.89 12.17
CA GLY A 98 -8.09 -0.74 11.85
C GLY A 98 -7.18 -0.93 13.06
N ILE A 99 -7.52 -0.32 14.20
CA ILE A 99 -6.74 -0.45 15.44
C ILE A 99 -6.81 -1.88 15.97
N VAL A 100 -8.02 -2.43 16.08
CA VAL A 100 -8.22 -3.81 16.56
C VAL A 100 -7.50 -4.80 15.65
N GLY A 101 -7.64 -4.65 14.33
CA GLY A 101 -6.94 -5.48 13.35
C GLY A 101 -5.41 -5.40 13.49
N ALA A 102 -4.86 -4.19 13.63
CA ALA A 102 -3.42 -3.99 13.79
C ALA A 102 -2.88 -4.59 15.10
N VAL A 103 -3.66 -4.56 16.19
CA VAL A 103 -3.30 -5.20 17.47
C VAL A 103 -3.39 -6.72 17.35
N LEU A 104 -4.44 -7.24 16.73
CA LEU A 104 -4.66 -8.68 16.57
C LEU A 104 -3.61 -9.32 15.67
N LEU A 105 -3.17 -8.60 14.63
CA LEU A 105 -2.10 -8.99 13.72
C LEU A 105 -0.79 -9.33 14.44
N LYS A 106 -0.50 -8.69 15.59
CA LYS A 106 0.70 -8.99 16.39
C LYS A 106 0.62 -10.31 17.16
N LYS A 107 -0.59 -10.81 17.42
CA LYS A 107 -0.84 -12.03 18.22
C LYS A 107 -1.08 -13.27 17.36
N LEU A 108 -1.34 -13.09 16.07
CA LEU A 108 -1.67 -14.18 15.16
C LEU A 108 -0.40 -14.66 14.42
N SER A 109 -0.29 -15.98 14.25
CA SER A 109 0.76 -16.57 13.43
C SER A 109 0.44 -16.38 11.94
N THR A 110 1.49 -16.17 11.12
CA THR A 110 1.39 -16.01 9.66
C THR A 110 0.47 -17.03 8.97
N PRO A 111 0.55 -18.35 9.24
CA PRO A 111 -0.33 -19.33 8.60
C PRO A 111 -1.81 -19.15 8.96
N SER A 112 -2.13 -18.76 10.19
CA SER A 112 -3.52 -18.54 10.63
C SER A 112 -4.17 -17.33 9.95
N ILE A 113 -3.37 -16.30 9.64
CA ILE A 113 -3.83 -15.14 8.89
C ILE A 113 -4.15 -15.51 7.45
N ILE A 114 -3.24 -16.23 6.79
CA ILE A 114 -3.45 -16.67 5.41
C ILE A 114 -4.70 -17.55 5.32
N LEU A 115 -4.89 -18.48 6.27
CA LEU A 115 -6.07 -19.33 6.29
C LEU A 115 -7.36 -18.53 6.51
N SER A 116 -7.36 -17.57 7.44
CA SER A 116 -8.52 -16.71 7.69
C SER A 116 -8.87 -15.87 6.45
N PHE A 117 -7.85 -15.35 5.76
CA PHE A 117 -8.04 -14.57 4.55
C PHE A 117 -8.61 -15.43 3.40
N TYR A 118 -8.16 -16.68 3.29
CA TYR A 118 -8.68 -17.64 2.31
C TYR A 118 -10.16 -17.92 2.55
N PHE A 119 -10.56 -18.18 3.80
CA PHE A 119 -11.97 -18.38 4.16
C PHE A 119 -12.83 -17.14 3.86
N LEU A 120 -12.33 -15.94 4.19
CA LEU A 120 -13.02 -14.69 3.92
C LEU A 120 -13.23 -14.47 2.41
N MET A 121 -12.19 -14.69 1.60
CA MET A 121 -12.24 -14.58 0.14
C MET A 121 -13.19 -15.61 -0.48
N ALA A 122 -13.13 -16.87 -0.04
CA ALA A 122 -14.04 -17.92 -0.52
C ALA A 122 -15.50 -17.59 -0.19
N PHE A 123 -15.77 -17.12 1.03
CA PHE A 123 -17.10 -16.69 1.45
C PHE A 123 -17.61 -15.49 0.63
N ALA A 124 -16.79 -14.46 0.47
CA ALA A 124 -17.15 -13.27 -0.31
C ALA A 124 -17.40 -13.61 -1.79
N GLY A 125 -16.55 -14.44 -2.39
CA GLY A 125 -16.74 -14.92 -3.76
C GLY A 125 -18.01 -15.74 -3.93
N LEU A 126 -18.30 -16.64 -2.98
CA LEU A 126 -19.54 -17.43 -2.99
C LEU A 126 -20.78 -16.55 -2.84
N GLN A 127 -20.73 -15.57 -1.93
CA GLN A 127 -21.81 -14.61 -1.74
C GLN A 127 -22.08 -13.79 -3.01
N MET A 128 -21.03 -13.41 -3.74
CA MET A 128 -21.14 -12.64 -4.99
C MET A 128 -21.73 -13.46 -6.14
N VAL A 129 -21.58 -14.79 -6.14
CA VAL A 129 -22.18 -15.67 -7.17
C VAL A 129 -23.63 -16.04 -6.85
N LEU A 130 -23.96 -16.16 -5.57
CA LEU A 130 -25.31 -16.51 -5.10
C LEU A 130 -26.29 -15.33 -5.06
N ARG A 131 -25.81 -14.10 -5.29
CA ARG A 131 -26.56 -12.86 -5.15
C ARG A 131 -26.49 -12.05 -6.44
#